data_AF-A0A847CDQ1-F1
#
_entry.id   AF-A0A847CDQ1-F1
#
_cell.length_a   1.000
_cell.length_b   1.000
_cell.length_c   1.000
_cell.angle_alpha   90.00
_cell.angle_beta   90.00
_cell.angle_gamma   90.00
#
_symmetry.space_group_name_H-M   'P 1'
#
loop_
_entity.id
_entity.type
_entity.pdbx_description
1 polymer ?
#
loop_
_entity_poly.entity_id
_entity_poly.type
_entity_poly.pdbx_seq_one_letter_code
_entity_poly.pdbx_strand_id
1 'polypeptide(L)' 'MIQSILIEGLIYGIMVLGVFTTFRVLNFCDMTVDGSFPMGGCILAACLINGMSPFFALLIAFFGGILAGLCTTFI' A
#
# COMPACT_ATOMS: atom_id res chain seq x y z
N MET A 1 0.48 22.96 -8.55
CA MET A 1 1.74 22.19 -8.66
C MET A 1 2.42 22.01 -7.31
N ILE A 2 2.82 23.06 -6.60
CA ILE A 2 3.48 22.96 -5.27
C ILE A 2 2.64 22.24 -4.21
N GLN A 3 1.32 22.45 -4.18
CA GLN A 3 0.45 21.78 -3.21
C GLN A 3 0.39 20.25 -3.41
N SER A 4 0.32 19.77 -4.65
CA SER A 4 0.33 18.32 -4.94
C SER A 4 1.66 17.68 -4.55
N ILE A 5 2.78 18.36 -4.84
CA ILE A 5 4.12 17.90 -4.46
C ILE A 5 4.24 17.74 -2.93
N LEU A 6 3.71 18.70 -2.17
CA LEU A 6 3.72 18.63 -0.71
C LEU A 6 2.85 17.50 -0.17
N ILE A 7 1.64 17.31 -0.70
CA ILE A 7 0.72 16.26 -0.23
C ILE A 7 1.25 14.87 -0.57
N GLU A 8 1.60 14.64 -1.84
CA GLU A 8 2.12 13.33 -2.27
C GLU A 8 3.49 13.05 -1.65
N GLY A 9 4.38 14.04 -1.59
CA GLY A 9 5.72 13.88 -1.00
C GLY A 9 5.66 13.55 0.50
N LEU A 10 4.74 14.14 1.26
CA LEU A 10 4.60 13.84 2.68
C LEU A 10 4.02 12.42 2.91
N ILE A 11 3.04 12.02 2.09
CA ILE A 11 2.42 10.70 2.17
C ILE A 11 3.40 9.61 1.71
N TYR A 12 4.04 9.80 0.56
CA TYR A 12 5.03 8.86 0.04
C TYR A 12 6.31 8.81 0.88
N GLY A 13 6.67 9.89 1.58
CA GLY A 13 7.79 9.88 2.52
C GLY A 13 7.62 8.83 3.63
N ILE A 14 6.42 8.72 4.21
CA ILE A 14 6.10 7.70 5.22
C ILE A 14 6.13 6.30 4.60
N MET A 15 5.62 6.13 3.38
CA MET A 15 5.66 4.86 2.64
C MET A 15 7.11 4.38 2.44
N VAL A 16 8.01 5.26 1.99
CA VAL A 16 9.43 4.95 1.76
C VAL A 16 10.15 4.55 3.04
N LEU A 17 9.79 5.11 4.20
CA LEU A 17 10.35 4.68 5.49
C LEU A 17 9.99 3.23 5.82
N GLY A 18 8.77 2.79 5.46
CA GLY A 18 8.35 1.39 5.60
C GLY A 18 9.18 0.45 4.73
N VAL A 19 9.32 0.79 3.44
CA VAL A 19 10.17 0.06 2.47
C VAL A 19 11.63 0.00 2.90
N PHE A 20 12.18 1.11 3.38
CA PHE A 20 13.58 1.15 3.83
C PHE A 20 13.80 0.24 5.04
N THR A 21 12.82 0.16 5.94
CA THR A 21 12.90 -0.68 7.13
C THR A 21 12.95 -2.17 6.76
N THR A 22 12.13 -2.63 5.80
CA THR A 22 12.17 -4.02 5.35
C THR A 22 13.51 -4.39 4.70
N PHE A 23 14.05 -3.53 3.81
CA PHE A 23 15.37 -3.76 3.23
C PHE A 23 16.49 -3.82 4.27
N ARG A 24 16.43 -2.97 5.30
CA ARG A 24 17.43 -2.97 6.39
C ARG A 24 17.36 -4.20 7.27
N VAL A 25 16.17 -4.73 7.52
CA VAL A 25 15.96 -5.87 8.43
C VAL A 25 16.21 -7.20 7.74
N LEU A 26 15.71 -7.38 6.50
CA LEU A 26 15.81 -8.67 5.81
C LEU A 26 17.15 -8.90 5.07
N ASN A 27 17.97 -7.86 4.85
CA ASN A 27 19.19 -7.93 4.00
C ASN A 27 18.94 -8.60 2.63
N PHE A 28 17.69 -8.55 2.15
CA PHE A 28 17.23 -9.12 0.89
C PHE A 28 16.40 -8.05 0.16
N CYS A 29 16.42 -8.08 -1.17
CA CYS A 29 15.67 -7.13 -1.98
C CYS A 29 14.17 -7.52 -1.99
N ASP A 30 13.45 -7.16 -0.93
CA ASP A 30 12.01 -7.37 -0.81
C ASP A 30 11.22 -6.33 -1.64
N MET A 31 10.86 -6.70 -2.86
CA MET A 31 10.00 -5.91 -3.76
C MET A 31 8.50 -6.09 -3.47
N THR A 32 8.12 -6.83 -2.42
CA THR A 32 6.70 -7.06 -2.07
C THR A 32 5.96 -5.76 -1.82
N VAL A 33 6.63 -4.77 -1.23
CA VAL A 33 6.01 -3.48 -0.89
C VAL A 33 5.62 -2.71 -2.16
N ASP A 34 6.41 -2.81 -3.23
CA ASP A 34 6.11 -2.16 -4.51
C ASP A 34 4.86 -2.75 -5.18
N GLY A 35 4.57 -4.04 -4.98
CA GLY A 35 3.37 -4.69 -5.50
C GLY A 35 2.14 -4.56 -4.59
N SER A 36 2.34 -4.60 -3.27
CA SER A 36 1.25 -4.60 -2.27
C SER A 36 0.57 -3.25 -2.14
N PHE A 37 1.33 -2.16 -2.29
CA PHE A 37 0.82 -0.79 -2.19
C PHE A 37 -0.21 -0.44 -3.30
N PRO A 38 0.10 -0.61 -4.61
CA PRO A 38 -0.88 -0.35 -5.67
C PRO A 38 -2.08 -1.30 -5.62
N MET A 39 -1.91 -2.54 -5.13
CA MET A 39 -3.03 -3.47 -4.94
C MET A 39 -4.07 -2.92 -3.96
N GLY A 40 -3.65 -2.31 -2.84
CA GLY A 40 -4.56 -1.64 -1.92
C GLY A 40 -5.36 -0.51 -2.58
N GLY A 41 -4.70 0.28 -3.43
CA GLY A 41 -5.35 1.33 -4.24
C GLY A 41 -6.37 0.78 -5.24
N CYS A 42 -6.04 -0.32 -5.93
CA CYS A 42 -6.96 -0.99 -6.85
C CYS A 42 -8.20 -1.53 -6.14
N ILE A 43 -8.04 -2.17 -4.97
CA ILE A 43 -9.17 -2.68 -4.17
C ILE A 43 -10.06 -1.53 -3.72
N LEU A 44 -9.48 -0.43 -3.23
CA LEU A 44 -10.23 0.73 -2.78
C LEU A 44 -11.00 1.38 -3.93
N ALA A 45 -10.37 1.56 -5.09
CA ALA A 45 -11.00 2.08 -6.29
C ALA A 45 -12.15 1.16 -6.77
N ALA A 46 -11.93 -0.15 -6.80
CA ALA A 46 -12.94 -1.12 -7.18
C ALA A 46 -14.15 -1.09 -6.22
N CYS A 47 -13.94 -1.00 -4.91
CA CYS A 47 -15.01 -0.88 -3.92
C CYS A 47 -15.79 0.43 -4.07
N LEU A 48 -15.10 1.56 -4.31
CA LEU A 48 -15.75 2.86 -4.51
C LEU A 48 -16.59 2.90 -5.80
N ILE A 49 -16.09 2.32 -6.90
CA ILE A 49 -16.84 2.22 -8.16
C ILE A 49 -18.13 1.40 -7.97
N ASN A 50 -18.10 0.38 -7.12
CA ASN A 50 -19.26 -0.44 -6.77
C ASN A 50 -20.21 0.23 -5.76
N GLY A 51 -20.00 1.50 -5.40
CA GLY A 51 -20.90 2.24 -4.51
C GLY A 51 -20.78 1.87 -3.03
N MET A 52 -19.71 1.17 -2.62
CA MET A 52 -19.46 0.88 -1.22
C MET A 52 -19.05 2.15 -0.48
N SER A 53 -19.44 2.25 0.79
CA SER A 53 -19.03 3.40 1.61
C SER A 53 -17.49 3.45 1.76
N PRO A 54 -16.87 4.64 1.78
CA PRO A 54 -15.42 4.79 1.86
C PRO A 54 -14.78 4.09 3.07
N PHE A 55 -15.49 4.06 4.20
CA PHE A 55 -15.00 3.43 5.42
C PHE A 55 -14.82 1.91 5.26
N PHE A 56 -15.83 1.23 4.71
CA PHE A 56 -15.75 -0.21 4.44
C PHE A 56 -14.76 -0.52 3.31
N ALA A 57 -14.68 0.31 2.27
CA ALA A 57 -13.70 0.16 1.20
C ALA A 57 -12.25 0.24 1.72
N LEU A 58 -11.97 1.16 2.65
CA LEU A 58 -10.66 1.28 3.29
C LEU A 58 -10.29 0.04 4.10
N LEU A 59 -11.25 -0.52 4.82
CA LEU A 59 -11.08 -1.70 5.65
C LEU A 59 -10.75 -2.93 4.78
N ILE A 60 -11.43 -3.08 3.64
CA ILE A 60 -11.18 -4.15 2.67
C ILE A 60 -9.82 -3.98 1.99
N ALA A 61 -9.45 -2.75 1.59
CA ALA A 61 -8.14 -2.45 1.01
C ALA A 61 -6.99 -2.77 1.99
N PHE A 62 -7.17 -2.47 3.28
CA PHE A 62 -6.21 -2.79 4.33
C PHE A 62 -5.99 -4.30 4.46
N PHE A 63 -7.06 -5.08 4.55
CA PHE A 63 -6.96 -6.54 4.61
C PHE A 63 -6.39 -7.15 3.32
N GLY A 64 -6.73 -6.59 2.16
CA GLY A 64 -6.15 -7.02 0.89
C GLY A 64 -4.63 -6.82 0.83
N GLY A 65 -4.11 -5.72 1.39
CA GLY A 65 -2.68 -5.50 1.53
C GLY A 65 -1.98 -6.50 2.45
N ILE A 66 -2.61 -6.84 3.58
CA ILE A 66 -2.11 -7.89 4.50
C ILE A 66 -2.04 -9.24 3.79
N LEU A 67 -3.11 -9.62 3.07
CA LEU A 67 -3.15 -10.87 2.32
C LEU A 67 -2.08 -10.92 1.22
N ALA A 68 -1.84 -9.81 0.52
CA ALA A 68 -0.77 -9.74 -0.47
C ALA A 68 0.61 -9.99 0.15
N GLY A 69 0.91 -9.37 1.30
CA GLY A 69 2.18 -9.61 2.02
C GLY A 69 2.32 -11.03 2.56
N LEU A 70 1.22 -11.63 3.05
CA LEU A 70 1.19 -13.03 3.48
C LEU A 70 1.46 -13.98 2.31
N CYS A 71 0.88 -13.73 1.13
CA CYS A 71 1.12 -14.54 -0.07
C CYS A 71 2.61 -14.56 -0.43
N THR A 72 3.32 -13.42 -0.35
CA THR A 72 4.75 -13.41 -0.67
C THR A 72 5.60 -14.12 0.37
N THR A 73 5.20 -14.11 1.64
CA THR A 73 5.90 -14.88 2.68
C THR A 73 5.70 -16.39 2.50
N PHE A 74 4.59 -16.80 1.88
CA PHE A 74 4.22 -18.20 1.68
C PHE A 74 4.90 -18.83 0.46
N ILE A 75 5.43 -18.03 -0.48
CA ILE A 75 6.08 -18.45 -1.72
C ILE A 75 7.60 -18.40 -1.55
#